data_AF-A0A9E5NQ47-F1
#
_entry.id   AF-A0A9E5NQ47-F1
#
_cell.length_a   1.000
_cell.length_b   1.000
_cell.length_c   1.000
_cell.angle_alpha   90.00
_cell.angle_beta   90.00
_cell.angle_gamma   90.00
#
_symmetry.space_group_name_H-M   'P 1'
#
loop_
_entity.id
_entity.type
_entity.pdbx_description
1 polymer ?
#
loop_
_entity_poly.entity_id
_entity_poly.type
_entity_poly.pdbx_seq_one_letter_code
_entity_poly.pdbx_strand_id
1 'polypeptide(L)'
;MMSRLEGVEAARESLRTLARMMKATHQVLSQSVHHPRQPLTQERQRQLSDTLEHMGEVREGFVLSQRMPLPLELGELRELIQHVLLNWGWVEDMGLLMTPGDQVELVKDQIIAYQHALVAMGVLPRLPAEAVTFPQSPPTYADLSVPGSPGELLERIEEIEHVVYRASVIPLDELAIDPLRRTYAFFEASSWLVTHYLPPVLTD
;
A
#
# COMPACT_ATOMS: atom_id res chain seq x y z
N MET A 1 20.97 4.09 -21.48
CA MET A 1 21.13 2.74 -20.86
C MET A 1 21.35 2.84 -19.35
N MET A 2 22.21 3.73 -18.85
CA MET A 2 22.43 3.95 -17.39
C MET A 2 21.18 4.46 -16.65
N SER A 3 20.48 5.48 -17.17
CA SER A 3 19.23 6.02 -16.58
C SER A 3 18.09 4.97 -16.41
N ARG A 4 18.06 3.93 -17.26
CA ARG A 4 17.07 2.85 -17.21
C ARG A 4 17.33 1.86 -16.07
N LEU A 5 18.59 1.66 -15.71
CA LEU A 5 18.99 0.79 -14.59
C LEU A 5 18.78 1.49 -13.25
N GLU A 6 19.03 2.80 -13.19
CA GLU A 6 18.78 3.63 -12.00
C GLU A 6 17.30 3.67 -11.61
N GLY A 7 16.39 3.79 -12.60
CA GLY A 7 14.95 3.77 -12.35
C GLY A 7 14.42 2.44 -11.80
N VAL A 8 14.98 1.32 -12.25
CA VAL A 8 14.58 -0.03 -11.80
C VAL A 8 15.06 -0.29 -10.38
N GLU A 9 16.31 0.07 -10.05
CA GLU A 9 16.82 -0.16 -8.70
C GLU A 9 16.13 0.74 -7.67
N ALA A 10 15.81 2.00 -8.04
CA ALA A 10 14.99 2.87 -7.21
C ALA A 10 13.61 2.27 -6.94
N ALA A 11 12.92 1.78 -7.97
CA ALA A 11 11.61 1.13 -7.80
C ALA A 11 11.68 -0.15 -6.94
N ARG A 12 12.75 -0.93 -7.07
CA ARG A 12 12.99 -2.09 -6.20
C ARG A 12 13.20 -1.69 -4.75
N GLU A 13 13.93 -0.61 -4.49
CA GLU A 13 14.11 -0.13 -3.13
C GLU A 13 12.79 0.35 -2.51
N SER A 14 11.95 1.06 -3.28
CA SER A 14 10.59 1.42 -2.84
C SER A 14 9.77 0.17 -2.51
N LEU A 15 9.82 -0.87 -3.35
CA LEU A 15 9.15 -2.16 -3.11
C LEU A 15 9.71 -2.91 -1.89
N ARG A 16 11.02 -2.88 -1.65
CA ARG A 16 11.64 -3.47 -0.44
C ARG A 16 11.17 -2.73 0.81
N THR A 17 11.08 -1.41 0.75
CA THR A 17 10.61 -0.57 1.85
C THR A 17 9.15 -0.84 2.15
N LEU A 18 8.29 -0.86 1.13
CA LEU A 18 6.89 -1.25 1.24
C LEU A 18 6.74 -2.65 1.85
N ALA A 19 7.50 -3.64 1.36
CA ALA A 19 7.40 -5.01 1.87
C ALA A 19 7.79 -5.14 3.34
N ARG A 20 8.87 -4.45 3.76
CA ARG A 20 9.27 -4.40 5.17
C ARG A 20 8.18 -3.78 6.02
N MET A 21 7.62 -2.66 5.56
CA MET A 21 6.58 -1.93 6.27
C MET A 21 5.32 -2.76 6.45
N MET A 22 4.77 -3.32 5.37
CA MET A 22 3.54 -4.14 5.42
C MET A 22 3.68 -5.33 6.39
N LYS A 23 4.84 -6.00 6.39
CA LYS A 23 5.13 -7.10 7.33
C LYS A 23 5.22 -6.60 8.76
N ALA A 24 5.92 -5.49 9.00
CA ALA A 24 6.07 -4.91 10.33
C ALA A 24 4.71 -4.50 10.91
N THR A 25 3.89 -3.79 10.13
CA THR A 25 2.56 -3.37 10.55
C THR A 25 1.66 -4.57 10.87
N HIS A 26 1.64 -5.58 9.99
CA HIS A 26 0.89 -6.83 10.25
C HIS A 26 1.33 -7.49 11.55
N GLN A 27 2.64 -7.56 11.82
CA GLN A 27 3.16 -8.12 13.07
C GLN A 27 2.73 -7.31 14.30
N VAL A 28 2.78 -5.98 14.25
CA VAL A 28 2.34 -5.11 15.36
C VAL A 28 0.86 -5.31 15.65
N LEU A 29 0.03 -5.33 14.60
CA LEU A 29 -1.41 -5.54 14.74
C LEU A 29 -1.72 -6.96 15.23
N SER A 30 -1.07 -7.99 14.69
CA SER A 30 -1.23 -9.39 15.12
C SER A 30 -0.91 -9.58 16.60
N GLN A 31 0.23 -9.08 17.05
CA GLN A 31 0.61 -9.16 18.46
C GLN A 31 -0.40 -8.47 19.36
N SER A 32 -0.89 -7.31 18.94
CA SER A 32 -1.84 -6.51 19.69
C SER A 32 -3.24 -7.13 19.69
N VAL A 33 -3.67 -7.80 18.61
CA VAL A 33 -4.94 -8.54 18.56
C VAL A 33 -4.91 -9.73 19.53
N HIS A 34 -3.77 -10.41 19.63
CA HIS A 34 -3.61 -11.53 20.58
C HIS A 34 -3.31 -11.08 22.02
N HIS A 35 -2.78 -9.87 22.22
CA HIS A 35 -2.41 -9.31 23.53
C HIS A 35 -2.86 -7.85 23.68
N PRO A 36 -4.17 -7.56 23.65
CA PRO A 36 -4.70 -6.18 23.46
C PRO A 36 -4.38 -5.22 24.62
N ARG A 37 -4.16 -5.76 25.82
CA ARG A 37 -3.86 -4.95 27.02
C ARG A 37 -2.39 -4.68 27.24
N GLN A 38 -1.51 -5.21 26.40
CA GLN A 38 -0.09 -4.93 26.50
C GLN A 38 0.21 -3.57 25.87
N PRO A 39 0.82 -2.61 26.61
CA PRO A 39 1.18 -1.34 26.03
C PRO A 39 2.18 -1.53 24.89
N LEU A 40 2.01 -0.75 23.81
CA LEU A 40 2.97 -0.74 22.71
C LEU A 40 4.32 -0.20 23.19
N THR A 41 5.40 -0.84 22.74
CA THR A 41 6.73 -0.27 22.90
C THR A 41 6.88 0.95 22.00
N GLN A 42 7.81 1.85 22.33
CA GLN A 42 8.11 3.04 21.52
C GLN A 42 8.46 2.67 20.07
N GLU A 43 9.18 1.57 19.86
CA GLU A 43 9.51 1.04 18.54
C GLU A 43 8.26 0.67 17.72
N ARG A 44 7.29 -0.01 18.34
CA ARG A 44 6.03 -0.36 17.66
C ARG A 44 5.16 0.86 17.38
N GLN A 45 5.16 1.84 18.28
CA GLN A 45 4.49 3.12 18.03
C GLN A 45 5.10 3.82 16.81
N ARG A 46 6.43 3.85 16.71
CA ARG A 46 7.12 4.39 15.54
C ARG A 46 6.75 3.64 14.26
N GLN A 47 6.70 2.31 14.29
CA GLN A 47 6.28 1.51 13.13
C GLN A 47 4.85 1.84 12.67
N LEU A 48 3.92 2.10 13.59
CA LEU A 48 2.57 2.56 13.24
C LEU A 48 2.58 4.00 12.71
N SER A 49 3.45 4.88 13.22
CA SER A 49 3.64 6.22 12.65
C SER A 49 4.18 6.17 11.21
N ASP A 50 5.19 5.36 10.95
CA ASP A 50 5.75 5.15 9.60
C ASP A 50 4.67 4.56 8.66
N THR A 51 3.81 3.69 9.19
CA THR A 51 2.64 3.16 8.45
C THR A 51 1.65 4.28 8.10
N LEU A 52 1.38 5.22 9.00
CA LEU A 52 0.46 6.34 8.72
C LEU A 52 1.01 7.25 7.64
N GLU A 53 2.31 7.52 7.65
CA GLU A 53 2.97 8.30 6.60
C GLU A 53 2.78 7.63 5.23
N HIS A 54 3.02 6.32 5.15
CA HIS A 54 2.78 5.55 3.93
C HIS A 54 1.32 5.52 3.49
N MET A 55 0.37 5.43 4.42
CA MET A 55 -1.04 5.54 4.06
C MET A 55 -1.38 6.93 3.49
N GLY A 56 -0.66 7.97 3.92
CA GLY A 56 -0.67 9.27 3.27
C GLY A 56 -0.23 9.20 1.79
N GLU A 57 0.83 8.46 1.49
CA GLU A 57 1.28 8.19 0.10
C GLU A 57 0.22 7.43 -0.70
N VAL A 58 -0.45 6.45 -0.09
CA VAL A 58 -1.56 5.70 -0.71
C VAL A 58 -2.71 6.65 -1.07
N ARG A 59 -3.12 7.53 -0.15
CA ARG A 59 -4.17 8.52 -0.41
C ARG A 59 -3.76 9.50 -1.50
N GLU A 60 -2.54 10.00 -1.45
CA GLU A 60 -2.02 10.92 -2.48
C GLU A 60 -1.99 10.23 -3.85
N GLY A 61 -1.53 8.98 -3.92
CA GLY A 61 -1.52 8.16 -5.13
C GLY A 61 -2.92 7.95 -5.70
N PHE A 62 -3.92 7.74 -4.82
CA PHE A 62 -5.32 7.72 -5.22
C PHE A 62 -5.73 9.06 -5.87
N VAL A 63 -5.51 10.20 -5.21
CA VAL A 63 -5.87 11.52 -5.74
C VAL A 63 -5.22 11.78 -7.10
N LEU A 64 -3.95 11.41 -7.25
CA LEU A 64 -3.21 11.58 -8.49
C LEU A 64 -3.74 10.66 -9.60
N SER A 65 -4.13 9.43 -9.27
CA SER A 65 -4.76 8.51 -10.23
C SER A 65 -6.11 9.01 -10.74
N GLN A 66 -6.91 9.70 -9.91
CA GLN A 66 -8.21 10.26 -10.31
C GLN A 66 -8.06 11.48 -11.23
N ARG A 67 -6.91 12.17 -11.17
CA ARG A 67 -6.61 13.32 -12.02
C ARG A 67 -6.09 12.92 -13.40
N MET A 68 -5.79 11.64 -13.62
CA MET A 68 -5.48 11.10 -14.94
C MET A 68 -6.81 10.70 -15.62
N PRO A 69 -7.21 11.35 -16.72
CA PRO A 69 -8.48 11.04 -17.38
C PRO A 69 -8.30 9.75 -18.16
N LEU A 70 -8.97 8.64 -17.82
CA LEU A 70 -8.81 7.40 -18.59
C LEU A 70 -10.11 6.64 -18.82
N PRO A 71 -10.22 6.08 -20.03
CA PRO A 71 -10.13 4.65 -20.17
C PRO A 71 -8.85 4.32 -20.94
N LEU A 72 -7.80 3.85 -20.26
CA LEU A 72 -6.70 3.17 -20.97
C LEU A 72 -7.19 1.79 -21.31
N GLU A 73 -7.10 1.43 -22.57
CA GLU A 73 -7.16 0.03 -22.93
C GLU A 73 -5.97 -0.72 -22.29
N LEU A 74 -6.15 -2.00 -21.95
CA LEU A 74 -5.12 -2.83 -21.32
C LEU A 74 -3.79 -2.86 -22.09
N GLY A 75 -3.84 -2.70 -23.41
CA GLY A 75 -2.64 -2.56 -24.26
C GLY A 75 -1.92 -1.23 -24.03
N GLU A 76 -2.68 -0.13 -23.88
CA GLU A 76 -2.16 1.20 -23.63
C GLU A 76 -1.65 1.35 -22.19
N LEU A 77 -2.30 0.72 -21.22
CA LEU A 77 -1.80 0.59 -19.85
C LEU A 77 -0.50 -0.22 -19.81
N ARG A 78 -0.38 -1.31 -20.58
CA ARG A 78 0.87 -2.08 -20.68
C ARG A 78 1.98 -1.23 -21.32
N GLU A 79 1.68 -0.50 -22.38
CA GLU A 79 2.63 0.42 -23.01
C GLU A 79 3.01 1.56 -22.06
N LEU A 80 2.07 2.16 -21.33
CA LEU A 80 2.33 3.22 -20.34
C LEU A 80 3.08 2.71 -19.11
N ILE A 81 2.79 1.51 -18.61
CA ILE A 81 3.60 0.87 -17.56
C ILE A 81 5.02 0.65 -18.09
N GLN A 82 5.16 0.17 -19.33
CA GLN A 82 6.47 0.05 -19.96
C GLN A 82 7.11 1.42 -20.22
N HIS A 83 6.37 2.48 -20.51
CA HIS A 83 6.92 3.79 -20.84
C HIS A 83 7.26 4.61 -19.59
N VAL A 84 6.38 4.66 -18.60
CA VAL A 84 6.54 5.40 -17.33
C VAL A 84 7.56 4.72 -16.41
N LEU A 85 7.61 3.38 -16.38
CA LEU A 85 8.65 2.68 -15.61
C LEU A 85 10.00 2.66 -16.34
N LEU A 86 10.06 2.89 -17.66
CA LEU A 86 11.31 2.70 -18.44
C LEU A 86 11.84 3.94 -19.19
N ASN A 87 11.10 5.04 -19.36
CA ASN A 87 11.58 6.21 -20.11
C ASN A 87 10.89 7.56 -19.76
N TRP A 88 11.62 8.47 -19.11
CA TRP A 88 11.16 9.83 -18.75
C TRP A 88 11.64 10.92 -19.72
N GLY A 89 12.40 10.58 -20.77
CA GLY A 89 12.99 11.57 -21.70
C GLY A 89 11.97 12.38 -22.52
N TRP A 90 10.74 11.90 -22.65
CA TRP A 90 9.67 12.61 -23.37
C TRP A 90 9.25 13.93 -22.69
N VAL A 91 9.48 14.07 -21.38
CA VAL A 91 9.22 15.31 -20.64
C VAL A 91 10.20 16.42 -21.07
N GLU A 92 11.44 16.05 -21.39
CA GLU A 92 12.46 16.98 -21.92
C GLU A 92 12.14 17.37 -23.37
N ASP A 93 11.69 16.42 -24.19
CA ASP A 93 11.31 16.64 -25.59
C ASP A 93 10.07 17.55 -25.76
N MET A 94 9.20 17.61 -24.75
CA MET A 94 8.06 18.54 -24.72
C MET A 94 8.44 19.99 -24.34
N GLY A 95 9.73 20.29 -24.16
CA GLY A 95 10.21 21.64 -23.89
C GLY A 95 9.92 22.12 -22.47
N LEU A 96 9.61 21.20 -21.54
CA LEU A 96 9.43 21.49 -20.11
C LEU A 96 10.80 21.60 -19.40
N LEU A 97 11.75 22.31 -20.00
CA LEU A 97 12.99 22.69 -19.32
C LEU A 97 12.65 23.72 -18.25
N MET A 98 12.66 23.23 -17.02
CA MET A 98 12.25 23.91 -15.82
C MET A 98 13.23 24.99 -15.39
N THR A 99 12.67 26.10 -14.93
CA THR A 99 13.37 27.12 -14.17
C THR A 99 14.07 26.49 -12.95
N PRO A 100 15.31 26.86 -12.61
CA PRO A 100 16.02 26.31 -11.47
C PRO A 100 15.34 26.78 -10.17
N GLY A 101 14.45 25.94 -9.65
CA GLY A 101 13.58 26.21 -8.50
C GLY A 101 12.44 25.18 -8.41
N ASP A 102 12.03 24.62 -9.54
CA ASP A 102 11.02 23.56 -9.62
C ASP A 102 11.72 22.19 -9.76
N GLN A 103 12.04 21.56 -8.63
CA GLN A 103 12.29 20.11 -8.65
C GLN A 103 10.92 19.43 -8.79
N VAL A 104 10.63 18.87 -9.96
CA VAL A 104 9.52 17.94 -10.13
C VAL A 104 9.87 16.70 -9.33
N GLU A 105 9.25 16.60 -8.15
CA GLU A 105 9.28 15.37 -7.37
C GLU A 105 8.57 14.29 -8.19
N LEU A 106 9.31 13.24 -8.55
CA LEU A 106 8.78 12.16 -9.36
C LEU A 106 7.79 11.38 -8.50
N VAL A 107 6.50 11.44 -8.86
CA VAL A 107 5.37 10.78 -8.17
C VAL A 107 5.39 9.24 -8.33
N LYS A 108 6.47 8.60 -7.91
CA LYS A 108 6.67 7.16 -8.10
C LYS A 108 6.13 6.38 -6.92
N ASP A 109 6.47 6.80 -5.71
CA ASP A 109 6.18 6.04 -4.50
C ASP A 109 4.69 6.06 -4.17
N GLN A 110 4.00 7.20 -4.36
CA GLN A 110 2.56 7.31 -4.17
C GLN A 110 1.77 6.39 -5.11
N ILE A 111 2.17 6.32 -6.39
CA ILE A 111 1.51 5.46 -7.38
C ILE A 111 1.75 3.99 -7.04
N ILE A 112 2.98 3.61 -6.67
CA ILE A 112 3.30 2.24 -6.26
C ILE A 112 2.49 1.85 -5.00
N ALA A 113 2.47 2.71 -3.99
CA ALA A 113 1.73 2.53 -2.74
C ALA A 113 0.23 2.31 -3.02
N TYR A 114 -0.38 3.19 -3.83
CA TYR A 114 -1.78 3.08 -4.21
C TYR A 114 -2.10 1.81 -5.00
N GLN A 115 -1.28 1.46 -5.99
CA GLN A 115 -1.50 0.24 -6.79
C GLN A 115 -1.36 -1.03 -5.93
N HIS A 116 -0.40 -1.06 -5.01
CA HIS A 116 -0.29 -2.15 -4.05
C HIS A 116 -1.55 -2.24 -3.18
N ALA A 117 -2.06 -1.11 -2.67
CA ALA A 117 -3.27 -1.10 -1.85
C ALA A 117 -4.49 -1.64 -2.61
N LEU A 118 -4.67 -1.27 -3.89
CA LEU A 118 -5.74 -1.80 -4.74
C LEU A 118 -5.67 -3.32 -4.89
N VAL A 119 -4.48 -3.85 -5.19
CA VAL A 119 -4.27 -5.30 -5.34
C VAL A 119 -4.55 -6.02 -4.02
N ALA A 120 -4.04 -5.50 -2.90
CA ALA A 120 -4.29 -6.05 -1.58
C ALA A 120 -5.79 -6.14 -1.28
N MET A 121 -6.54 -5.04 -1.48
CA MET A 121 -8.00 -5.02 -1.28
C MET A 121 -8.73 -6.01 -2.19
N GLY A 122 -8.33 -6.12 -3.46
CA GLY A 122 -8.94 -7.03 -4.43
C GLY A 122 -8.71 -8.52 -4.14
N VAL A 123 -7.62 -8.86 -3.46
CA VAL A 123 -7.27 -10.24 -3.10
C VAL A 123 -7.94 -10.70 -1.80
N LEU A 124 -8.30 -9.79 -0.89
CA LEU A 124 -8.87 -10.11 0.43
C LEU A 124 -9.91 -11.25 0.41
N PRO A 125 -10.98 -11.21 -0.41
CA PRO A 125 -12.04 -12.22 -0.33
C PRO A 125 -11.59 -13.62 -0.75
N ARG A 126 -10.41 -13.72 -1.38
CA ARG A 126 -9.81 -14.94 -1.93
C ARG A 126 -8.53 -15.34 -1.19
N LEU A 127 -8.20 -14.65 -0.10
CA LEU A 127 -7.01 -14.97 0.68
C LEU A 127 -7.12 -16.41 1.21
N PRO A 128 -6.08 -17.25 1.06
CA PRO A 128 -6.15 -18.63 1.50
C PRO A 128 -6.24 -18.72 3.03
N ALA A 129 -6.91 -19.75 3.54
CA ALA A 129 -7.22 -19.89 4.97
C ALA A 129 -5.97 -19.90 5.85
N GLU A 130 -4.87 -20.50 5.37
CA GLU A 130 -3.57 -20.53 6.05
C GLU A 130 -2.90 -19.16 6.19
N ALA A 131 -3.31 -18.17 5.40
CA ALA A 131 -2.84 -16.80 5.50
C ALA A 131 -3.72 -15.94 6.41
N VAL A 132 -4.89 -16.44 6.86
CA VAL A 132 -5.82 -15.71 7.71
C VAL A 132 -5.49 -15.96 9.18
N THR A 133 -4.92 -14.97 9.87
CA THR A 133 -4.51 -15.10 11.28
C THR A 133 -5.39 -14.32 12.26
N PHE A 134 -6.33 -13.51 11.77
CA PHE A 134 -7.32 -12.85 12.61
C PHE A 134 -8.18 -13.88 13.38
N PRO A 135 -8.49 -13.67 14.67
CA PRO A 135 -9.17 -14.65 15.52
C PRO A 135 -10.67 -14.75 15.19
N GLN A 136 -11.00 -15.52 14.16
CA GLN A 136 -12.37 -15.76 13.70
C GLN A 136 -12.55 -17.21 13.21
N SER A 137 -13.79 -17.67 13.14
CA SER A 137 -14.15 -18.96 12.58
C SER A 137 -15.39 -18.82 11.69
N PRO A 138 -15.33 -19.17 10.38
CA PRO A 138 -14.17 -19.72 9.67
C PRO A 138 -13.05 -18.69 9.41
N PRO A 139 -11.79 -19.13 9.19
CA PRO A 139 -10.65 -18.24 8.88
C PRO A 139 -10.73 -17.75 7.42
N THR A 140 -11.61 -16.79 7.16
CA THR A 140 -11.83 -16.25 5.81
C THR A 140 -12.23 -14.78 5.83
N TYR A 141 -11.92 -14.07 4.76
CA TYR A 141 -12.38 -12.71 4.49
C TYR A 141 -13.36 -12.64 3.32
N ALA A 142 -13.94 -13.78 2.91
CA ALA A 142 -14.87 -13.85 1.77
C ALA A 142 -16.11 -12.94 1.92
N ASP A 143 -16.47 -12.57 3.15
CA ASP A 143 -17.54 -11.64 3.49
C ASP A 143 -17.16 -10.16 3.33
N LEU A 144 -15.87 -9.83 3.24
CA LEU A 144 -15.41 -8.46 3.05
C LEU A 144 -15.60 -8.05 1.59
N SER A 145 -16.39 -7.00 1.35
CA SER A 145 -16.55 -6.44 0.01
C SER A 145 -15.28 -5.73 -0.45
N VAL A 146 -14.95 -5.92 -1.74
CA VAL A 146 -13.96 -5.12 -2.44
C VAL A 146 -14.60 -3.79 -2.80
N PRO A 147 -13.98 -2.63 -2.50
CA PRO A 147 -14.48 -1.33 -2.94
C PRO A 147 -14.64 -1.30 -4.47
N GLY A 148 -15.85 -0.99 -4.95
CA GLY A 148 -16.20 -1.02 -6.38
C GLY A 148 -16.17 0.36 -7.04
N SER A 149 -16.15 1.43 -6.25
CA SER A 149 -16.13 2.82 -6.71
C SER A 149 -14.96 3.62 -6.10
N PRO A 150 -14.56 4.74 -6.73
CA PRO A 150 -13.55 5.64 -6.15
C PRO A 150 -13.92 6.19 -4.76
N GLY A 151 -15.21 6.43 -4.50
CA GLY A 151 -15.68 6.88 -3.18
C GLY A 151 -15.47 5.82 -2.11
N GLU A 152 -15.89 4.58 -2.37
CA GLU A 152 -15.69 3.46 -1.45
C GLU A 152 -14.20 3.16 -1.23
N LEU A 153 -13.36 3.35 -2.25
CA LEU A 153 -11.91 3.22 -2.13
C LEU A 153 -11.32 4.27 -1.17
N LEU A 154 -11.70 5.53 -1.34
CA LEU A 154 -11.25 6.60 -0.45
C LEU A 154 -11.70 6.36 0.99
N GLU A 155 -12.97 6.00 1.20
CA GLU A 155 -13.50 5.63 2.52
C GLU A 155 -12.69 4.49 3.15
N ARG A 156 -12.28 3.50 2.36
CA ARG A 156 -11.46 2.39 2.88
C ARG A 156 -10.05 2.83 3.24
N ILE A 157 -9.43 3.70 2.46
CA ILE A 157 -8.11 4.28 2.78
C ILE A 157 -8.18 5.08 4.09
N GLU A 158 -9.20 5.92 4.24
CA GLU A 158 -9.42 6.72 5.44
C GLU A 158 -9.72 5.86 6.68
N GLU A 159 -10.49 4.79 6.53
CA GLU A 159 -10.74 3.82 7.60
C GLU A 159 -9.43 3.17 8.07
N ILE A 160 -8.58 2.73 7.15
CA ILE A 160 -7.29 2.10 7.47
C ILE A 160 -6.41 3.07 8.24
N GLU A 161 -6.26 4.31 7.74
CA GLU A 161 -5.52 5.36 8.43
C GLU A 161 -6.05 5.63 9.83
N HIS A 162 -7.37 5.78 9.96
CA HIS A 162 -7.99 6.05 11.24
C HIS A 162 -7.71 4.93 12.25
N VAL A 163 -7.85 3.67 11.84
CA VAL A 163 -7.60 2.52 12.69
C VAL A 163 -6.12 2.43 13.10
N VAL A 164 -5.19 2.62 12.16
CA VAL A 164 -3.75 2.62 12.46
C VAL A 164 -3.41 3.75 13.45
N TYR A 165 -3.97 4.93 13.25
CA TYR A 165 -3.80 6.06 14.16
C TYR A 165 -4.31 5.71 15.55
N ARG A 166 -5.55 5.22 15.65
CA ARG A 166 -6.14 4.85 16.94
C ARG A 166 -5.36 3.74 17.63
N ALA A 167 -4.91 2.74 16.89
CA ALA A 167 -4.06 1.66 17.43
C ALA A 167 -2.73 2.16 17.99
N SER A 168 -2.22 3.32 17.55
CA SER A 168 -0.99 3.90 18.10
C SER A 168 -1.19 4.64 19.43
N VAL A 169 -2.43 5.03 19.76
CA VAL A 169 -2.75 5.87 20.92
C VAL A 169 -3.62 5.19 21.97
N ILE A 170 -4.40 4.16 21.61
CA ILE A 170 -5.25 3.40 22.53
C ILE A 170 -5.10 1.87 22.34
N PRO A 171 -5.44 1.06 23.36
CA PRO A 171 -5.53 -0.39 23.23
C PRO A 171 -6.46 -0.86 22.10
N LEU A 172 -6.14 -1.99 21.47
CA LEU A 172 -6.94 -2.51 20.35
C LEU A 172 -8.32 -3.03 20.77
N ASP A 173 -8.51 -3.48 22.01
CA ASP A 173 -9.82 -3.93 22.51
C ASP A 173 -10.81 -2.79 22.72
N GLU A 174 -10.34 -1.54 22.65
CA GLU A 174 -11.19 -0.34 22.64
C GLU A 174 -11.63 0.07 21.22
N LEU A 175 -11.10 -0.57 20.16
CA LEU A 175 -11.51 -0.30 18.78
C LEU A 175 -12.75 -1.09 18.39
N ALA A 176 -13.56 -0.49 17.51
CA ALA A 176 -14.64 -1.22 16.87
C ALA A 176 -14.09 -2.41 16.07
N ILE A 177 -14.65 -3.59 16.32
CA ILE A 177 -14.13 -4.85 15.79
C ILE A 177 -14.15 -4.91 14.26
N ASP A 178 -15.18 -4.34 13.64
CA ASP A 178 -15.39 -4.41 12.18
C ASP A 178 -14.33 -3.60 11.40
N PRO A 179 -14.12 -2.29 11.68
CA PRO A 179 -13.00 -1.54 11.10
C PRO A 179 -11.64 -2.18 11.41
N LEU A 180 -11.43 -2.63 12.66
CA LEU A 180 -10.18 -3.28 13.05
C LEU A 180 -9.92 -4.52 12.19
N ARG A 181 -10.93 -5.38 12.02
CA ARG A 181 -10.85 -6.59 11.20
C ARG A 181 -10.51 -6.26 9.75
N ARG A 182 -11.13 -5.25 9.15
CA ARG A 182 -10.87 -4.85 7.75
C ARG A 182 -9.45 -4.30 7.58
N THR A 183 -9.00 -3.46 8.50
CA THR A 183 -7.63 -2.94 8.50
C THR A 183 -6.60 -4.05 8.71
N TYR A 184 -6.88 -4.97 9.64
CA TYR A 184 -6.04 -6.14 9.85
C TYR A 184 -5.94 -6.99 8.59
N ALA A 185 -7.08 -7.30 7.98
CA ALA A 185 -7.17 -8.09 6.77
C ALA A 185 -6.35 -7.44 5.64
N PHE A 186 -6.44 -6.12 5.47
CA PHE A 186 -5.64 -5.37 4.52
C PHE A 186 -4.12 -5.58 4.70
N PHE A 187 -3.60 -5.44 5.92
CA PHE A 187 -2.18 -5.64 6.19
C PHE A 187 -1.77 -7.12 6.09
N GLU A 188 -2.66 -8.04 6.41
CA GLU A 188 -2.44 -9.47 6.25
C GLU A 188 -2.35 -9.88 4.77
N ALA A 189 -3.28 -9.44 3.93
CA ALA A 189 -3.22 -9.66 2.49
C ALA A 189 -1.99 -8.99 1.86
N SER A 190 -1.66 -7.77 2.30
CA SER A 190 -0.45 -7.06 1.88
C SER A 190 0.80 -7.87 2.22
N SER A 191 0.92 -8.31 3.48
CA SER A 191 2.02 -9.16 3.97
C SER A 191 2.13 -10.47 3.20
N TRP A 192 1.01 -11.10 2.89
CA TRP A 192 0.96 -12.32 2.07
C TRP A 192 1.45 -12.06 0.65
N LEU A 193 0.96 -11.00 -0.02
CA LEU A 193 1.36 -10.62 -1.37
C LEU A 193 2.87 -10.35 -1.47
N VAL A 194 3.41 -9.53 -0.56
CA VAL A 194 4.83 -9.18 -0.58
C VAL A 194 5.73 -10.37 -0.23
N THR A 195 5.20 -11.38 0.47
CA THR A 195 5.96 -12.60 0.80
C THR A 195 5.97 -13.59 -0.34
N HIS A 196 4.88 -13.72 -1.09
CA HIS A 196 4.74 -14.76 -2.10
C HIS A 196 5.06 -14.30 -3.54
N TYR A 197 4.84 -13.03 -3.86
CA TYR A 197 4.92 -12.55 -5.25
C TYR A 197 6.01 -11.51 -5.48
N LEU A 198 6.50 -10.85 -4.43
CA LEU A 198 7.54 -9.84 -4.55
C LEU A 198 8.98 -10.39 -4.57
N PRO A 199 9.35 -11.51 -3.91
CA PRO A 199 10.74 -11.97 -3.92
C PRO A 199 11.37 -12.15 -5.31
N PRO A 200 10.67 -12.71 -6.33
CA PRO A 200 11.21 -12.81 -7.69
C PRO A 200 11.55 -11.44 -8.30
N VAL A 201 10.82 -10.39 -7.95
CA VAL A 201 11.03 -9.02 -8.48
C VAL A 201 12.24 -8.34 -7.81
N LEU A 202 12.59 -8.77 -6.60
CA LEU A 202 13.63 -8.15 -5.77
C LEU A 202 15.02 -8.80 -5.88
N THR A 203 15.13 -9.98 -6.52
CA THR A 203 16.33 -10.83 -6.52
C THR A 203 17.11 -10.89 -7.84
N ASP A 204 16.76 -10.06 -8.83
CA ASP A 204 17.44 -9.98 -10.14
C ASP A 204 18.56 -8.95 -10.21
#